data_AF-A0A966FA76-F1
#
_entry.id   AF-A0A966FA76-F1
#
_cell.length_a   1.000
_cell.length_b   1.000
_cell.length_c   1.000
_cell.angle_alpha   90.00
_cell.angle_beta   90.00
_cell.angle_gamma   90.00
#
_symmetry.space_group_name_H-M   'P 1'
#
loop_
_entity.id
_entity.type
_entity.pdbx_description
1 polymer ?
#
loop_
_entity_poly.entity_id
_entity_poly.type
_entity_poly.pdbx_seq_one_letter_code
_entity_poly.pdbx_strand_id
1 'polypeptide(L)'
;FPEVGEPETRGNAKAQVARPWVNPIDAAASGAADGVKLAINVAAMLIAFLALLALINALLGWLGGLAHVPQLSLEWLFAKLLAPVAWLLGVPWADAGAIGVLLGKKTVLNEFIAYLDLKTFIDNAKVITSGAQAAGSLPTLSDRSVVLATYALCGFANIGSIGIQIGGMGPLAPTRKSDIARLGVRALIAGALANFVNACIAGLLI
;
A
#
# COMPACT_ATOMS: atom_id res chain seq x y z
N PHE A 1 -0.30 5.31 -18.75
CA PHE A 1 0.90 6.02 -19.21
C PHE A 1 1.54 5.12 -20.27
N PRO A 2 1.00 5.12 -21.50
CA PRO A 2 1.56 4.30 -22.57
C PRO A 2 2.94 4.84 -22.97
N GLU A 3 3.83 3.95 -23.41
CA GLU A 3 5.11 4.35 -24.00
C GLU A 3 4.85 5.08 -25.33
N VAL A 4 5.50 6.21 -25.53
CA VAL A 4 5.34 7.06 -26.73
C VAL A 4 6.65 7.22 -27.49
N GLY A 5 7.79 6.92 -26.85
CA GLY A 5 9.10 6.96 -27.47
C GLY A 5 9.55 5.58 -27.93
N GLU A 6 10.71 5.57 -28.59
CA GLU A 6 11.44 4.35 -28.87
C GLU A 6 12.30 3.99 -27.65
N PRO A 7 12.09 2.82 -27.00
CA PRO A 7 12.91 2.42 -25.87
C PRO A 7 14.38 2.28 -26.31
N GLU A 8 15.30 2.91 -25.58
CA GLU A 8 16.76 2.74 -25.82
C GLU A 8 17.19 1.27 -25.73
N THR A 9 16.40 0.44 -25.04
CA THR A 9 16.61 -0.99 -24.87
C THR A 9 15.83 -1.87 -25.86
N ARG A 10 15.19 -1.30 -26.90
CA ARG A 10 14.40 -2.06 -27.88
C ARG A 10 15.29 -3.03 -28.68
N GLY A 11 14.93 -4.31 -28.70
CA GLY A 11 15.64 -5.37 -29.44
C GLY A 11 16.73 -6.05 -28.61
N ASN A 12 17.95 -6.16 -29.16
CA ASN A 12 19.08 -6.88 -28.55
C ASN A 12 19.91 -5.99 -27.61
N ALA A 13 19.27 -5.25 -26.72
CA ALA A 13 19.99 -4.52 -25.68
C ALA A 13 20.76 -5.53 -24.82
N LYS A 14 22.07 -5.63 -25.04
CA LYS A 14 22.95 -6.44 -24.19
C LYS A 14 23.03 -5.70 -22.86
N ALA A 15 22.14 -6.05 -21.93
CA ALA A 15 22.27 -5.64 -20.55
C ALA A 15 23.67 -6.08 -20.09
N GLN A 16 24.58 -5.13 -19.97
CA GLN A 16 25.90 -5.40 -19.40
C GLN A 16 25.67 -5.55 -17.90
N VAL A 17 25.30 -6.77 -17.49
CA VAL A 17 25.22 -7.13 -16.08
C VAL A 17 26.66 -7.13 -15.59
N ALA A 18 27.10 -5.98 -15.08
CA ALA A 18 28.38 -5.89 -14.39
C ALA A 18 28.37 -6.96 -13.30
N ARG A 19 29.43 -7.78 -13.26
CA ARG A 19 29.71 -8.69 -12.14
C ARG A 19 30.87 -8.10 -11.35
N PRO A 20 30.63 -7.03 -10.57
CA PRO A 20 31.69 -6.38 -9.81
C PRO A 20 32.20 -7.25 -8.65
N TRP A 21 31.48 -8.33 -8.31
CA TRP A 21 31.77 -9.18 -7.17
C TRP A 21 32.68 -10.35 -7.53
N VAL A 22 33.68 -10.60 -6.68
CA VAL A 22 34.71 -11.62 -6.91
C VAL A 22 34.20 -13.02 -6.58
N ASN A 23 33.26 -13.15 -5.64
CA ASN A 23 32.70 -14.42 -5.19
C ASN A 23 31.31 -14.24 -4.53
N PRO A 24 30.56 -15.32 -4.22
CA PRO A 24 29.24 -15.21 -3.60
C PRO A 24 29.22 -14.53 -2.23
N ILE A 25 30.31 -14.63 -1.45
CA ILE A 25 30.41 -14.00 -0.13
C ILE A 25 30.54 -12.48 -0.29
N ASP A 26 31.38 -12.03 -1.22
CA ASP A 26 31.52 -10.62 -1.59
C ASP A 26 30.20 -10.04 -2.11
N ALA A 27 29.49 -10.79 -2.95
CA ALA A 27 28.16 -10.40 -3.42
C ALA A 27 27.14 -10.27 -2.29
N ALA A 28 27.13 -11.21 -1.33
CA ALA A 28 26.24 -11.17 -0.18
C ALA A 28 26.58 -10.01 0.77
N ALA A 29 27.86 -9.77 1.05
CA ALA A 29 28.32 -8.68 1.92
C ALA A 29 28.01 -7.30 1.30
N SER A 30 28.29 -7.14 0.01
CA SER A 30 27.98 -5.92 -0.73
C SER A 30 26.48 -5.67 -0.81
N GLY A 31 25.69 -6.71 -1.12
CA GLY A 31 24.23 -6.62 -1.12
C GLY A 31 23.64 -6.28 0.26
N ALA A 32 24.21 -6.80 1.35
CA ALA A 32 23.82 -6.43 2.70
C ALA A 32 24.12 -4.96 3.01
N ALA A 33 25.30 -4.45 2.62
CA ALA A 33 25.67 -3.06 2.82
C ALA A 33 24.77 -2.08 2.03
N ASP A 34 24.46 -2.42 0.77
CA ASP A 34 23.52 -1.64 -0.04
C ASP A 34 22.09 -1.72 0.52
N GLY A 35 21.70 -2.88 1.03
CA GLY A 35 20.45 -3.08 1.77
C GLY A 35 20.35 -2.18 2.99
N VAL A 36 21.43 -2.03 3.78
CA VAL A 36 21.46 -1.11 4.94
C VAL A 36 21.28 0.34 4.51
N LYS A 37 21.99 0.79 3.45
CA LYS A 37 21.84 2.16 2.93
C LYS A 37 20.41 2.42 2.47
N LEU A 38 19.83 1.47 1.73
CA LEU A 38 18.44 1.55 1.30
C LEU A 38 17.48 1.60 2.50
N ALA A 39 17.69 0.72 3.50
CA ALA A 39 16.85 0.64 4.68
C ALA A 39 16.87 1.93 5.52
N ILE A 40 18.04 2.54 5.73
CA ILE A 40 18.16 3.82 6.45
C ILE A 40 17.43 4.94 5.70
N ASN A 41 17.62 5.02 4.37
CA ASN A 41 16.91 6.01 3.55
C ASN A 41 15.39 5.83 3.63
N VAL A 42 14.92 4.59 3.57
CA VAL A 42 13.49 4.24 3.71
C VAL A 42 12.97 4.60 5.09
N ALA A 43 13.69 4.25 6.17
CA ALA A 43 13.29 4.56 7.53
C ALA A 43 13.18 6.07 7.77
N ALA A 44 14.19 6.85 7.35
CA ALA A 44 14.16 8.30 7.46
C ALA A 44 13.00 8.93 6.68
N MET A 45 12.77 8.47 5.45
CA MET A 45 11.64 8.92 4.63
C MET A 45 10.30 8.56 5.29
N LEU A 46 10.13 7.33 5.79
CA LEU A 46 8.90 6.91 6.48
C LEU A 46 8.62 7.73 7.74
N ILE A 47 9.63 8.03 8.56
CA ILE A 47 9.47 8.90 9.73
C ILE A 47 8.94 10.28 9.31
N ALA A 48 9.54 10.89 8.30
CA ALA A 48 9.11 12.20 7.81
C ALA A 48 7.68 12.18 7.25
N PHE A 49 7.33 11.17 6.45
CA PHE A 49 6.00 11.03 5.87
C PHE A 49 4.93 10.73 6.92
N LEU A 50 5.20 9.84 7.88
CA LEU A 50 4.27 9.53 8.98
C LEU A 50 4.08 10.73 9.91
N ALA A 51 5.13 11.52 10.17
CA ALA A 51 5.02 12.75 10.93
C ALA A 51 4.14 13.80 10.20
N LEU A 52 4.34 13.96 8.88
CA LEU A 52 3.49 14.84 8.07
C LEU A 52 2.05 14.36 8.03
N LEU A 53 1.84 13.06 7.92
CA LEU A 53 0.52 12.45 7.96
C LEU A 53 -0.17 12.71 9.31
N ALA A 54 0.54 12.50 10.43
CA ALA A 54 0.03 12.75 11.76
C ALA A 54 -0.35 14.23 11.94
N LEU A 55 0.45 15.16 11.38
CA LEU A 55 0.12 16.59 11.35
C LEU A 55 -1.17 16.85 10.57
N ILE A 56 -1.33 16.26 9.38
CA ILE A 56 -2.56 16.40 8.59
C ILE A 56 -3.76 15.82 9.33
N ASN A 57 -3.63 14.64 9.94
CA ASN A 57 -4.69 14.02 10.73
C ASN A 57 -5.06 14.86 11.96
N ALA A 58 -4.10 15.51 12.62
CA ALA A 58 -4.37 16.41 13.73
C ALA A 58 -5.16 17.66 13.27
N LEU A 59 -4.79 18.24 12.13
CA LEU A 59 -5.51 19.37 11.52
C LEU A 59 -6.92 18.97 11.09
N LEU A 60 -7.07 17.80 10.45
CA LEU A 60 -8.36 17.25 10.06
C LEU A 60 -9.24 16.96 11.28
N GLY A 61 -8.69 16.40 12.35
CA GLY A 61 -9.41 16.17 13.60
C GLY A 61 -9.90 17.47 14.24
N TRP A 62 -9.06 18.52 14.23
CA TRP A 62 -9.45 19.85 14.71
C TRP A 62 -10.59 20.46 13.88
N LEU A 63 -10.48 20.44 12.56
CA LEU A 63 -11.55 20.90 11.65
C LEU A 63 -12.82 20.04 11.79
N GLY A 64 -12.65 18.73 11.95
CA GLY A 64 -13.73 17.78 12.18
C GLY A 64 -14.48 18.07 13.47
N GLY A 65 -13.78 18.46 14.54
CA GLY A 65 -14.40 18.92 15.79
C GLY A 65 -15.33 20.11 15.58
N LEU A 66 -14.94 21.07 14.73
CA LEU A 66 -15.78 22.22 14.38
C LEU A 66 -17.01 21.83 13.52
N ALA A 67 -16.89 20.77 12.72
CA ALA A 67 -17.94 20.28 11.83
C ALA A 67 -18.78 19.12 12.43
N HIS A 68 -18.65 18.84 13.73
CA HIS A 68 -19.29 17.70 14.42
C HIS A 68 -18.92 16.30 13.87
N VAL A 69 -17.73 16.16 13.28
CA VAL A 69 -17.13 14.90 12.82
C VAL A 69 -15.74 14.73 13.47
N PRO A 70 -15.67 14.43 14.79
CA PRO A 70 -14.39 14.36 15.52
C PRO A 70 -13.46 13.24 15.04
N GLN A 71 -13.99 12.23 14.36
CA GLN A 71 -13.23 11.12 13.76
C GLN A 71 -12.63 11.43 12.39
N LEU A 72 -12.65 12.69 11.94
CA LEU A 72 -12.14 13.07 10.63
C LEU A 72 -10.62 12.87 10.55
N SER A 73 -10.20 11.95 9.70
CA SER A 73 -8.79 11.67 9.38
C SER A 73 -8.65 11.32 7.89
N LEU A 74 -7.43 11.28 7.38
CA LEU A 74 -7.17 10.84 6.01
C LEU A 74 -7.60 9.38 5.82
N GLU A 75 -7.33 8.50 6.78
CA GLU A 75 -7.78 7.11 6.73
C GLU A 75 -9.31 7.04 6.65
N TRP A 76 -10.02 7.85 7.43
CA TRP A 76 -11.49 7.90 7.40
C TRP A 76 -12.03 8.40 6.07
N LEU A 77 -11.42 9.46 5.51
CA LEU A 77 -11.80 10.00 4.20
C LEU A 77 -11.59 8.96 3.08
N PHE A 78 -10.41 8.34 3.05
CA PHE A 78 -10.12 7.29 2.08
C PHE A 78 -10.98 6.05 2.32
N ALA A 79 -11.33 5.73 3.57
CA ALA A 79 -12.24 4.62 3.87
C ALA A 79 -13.62 4.83 3.24
N LYS A 80 -14.18 6.05 3.37
CA LYS A 80 -15.45 6.40 2.74
C LYS A 80 -15.36 6.44 1.22
N LEU A 81 -14.25 6.96 0.68
CA LEU A 81 -14.02 7.02 -0.76
C LEU A 81 -13.81 5.64 -1.39
N LEU A 82 -13.15 4.72 -0.68
CA LEU A 82 -12.82 3.39 -1.19
C LEU A 82 -13.85 2.31 -0.83
N ALA A 83 -14.83 2.59 0.04
CA ALA A 83 -15.92 1.64 0.30
C ALA A 83 -16.77 1.33 -0.95
N PRO A 84 -17.18 2.31 -1.78
CA PRO A 84 -17.82 2.02 -3.07
C PRO A 84 -16.90 1.25 -4.02
N VAL A 85 -15.59 1.53 -3.98
CA VAL A 85 -14.60 0.79 -4.77
C VAL A 85 -14.55 -0.67 -4.32
N ALA A 86 -14.51 -0.95 -3.01
CA ALA A 86 -14.55 -2.31 -2.48
C ALA A 86 -15.78 -3.08 -2.99
N TRP A 87 -16.95 -2.44 -3.00
CA TRP A 87 -18.15 -3.03 -3.59
C TRP A 87 -17.98 -3.34 -5.09
N LEU A 88 -17.37 -2.44 -5.87
CA LEU A 88 -17.04 -2.69 -7.28
C LEU A 88 -16.04 -3.84 -7.48
N LEU A 89 -15.22 -4.18 -6.49
CA LEU A 89 -14.32 -5.35 -6.53
C LEU A 89 -15.07 -6.68 -6.32
N GLY A 90 -16.37 -6.65 -6.02
CA GLY A 90 -17.19 -7.83 -5.76
C GLY A 90 -17.38 -8.18 -4.29
N VAL A 91 -17.06 -7.25 -3.38
CA VAL A 91 -17.32 -7.35 -1.93
C VAL A 91 -18.82 -7.09 -1.68
N PRO A 92 -19.52 -7.92 -0.88
CA PRO A 92 -20.89 -7.65 -0.45
C PRO A 92 -21.02 -6.28 0.23
N TRP A 93 -22.12 -5.58 -0.01
CA TRP A 93 -22.33 -4.22 0.53
C TRP A 93 -22.19 -4.14 2.06
N ALA A 94 -22.60 -5.20 2.77
CA ALA A 94 -22.46 -5.30 4.22
C ALA A 94 -20.99 -5.21 4.70
N ASP A 95 -20.06 -5.76 3.91
CA ASP A 95 -18.63 -5.81 4.23
C ASP A 95 -17.86 -4.62 3.61
N ALA A 96 -18.43 -3.96 2.60
CA ALA A 96 -17.78 -2.91 1.82
C ALA A 96 -17.27 -1.74 2.68
N GLY A 97 -17.98 -1.40 3.77
CA GLY A 97 -17.52 -0.38 4.72
C GLY A 97 -16.25 -0.80 5.45
N ALA A 98 -16.18 -2.03 5.95
CA ALA A 98 -15.03 -2.56 6.65
C ALA A 98 -13.82 -2.75 5.71
N ILE A 99 -14.05 -3.28 4.50
CA ILE A 99 -13.00 -3.37 3.48
C ILE A 99 -12.53 -1.98 3.04
N GLY A 100 -13.42 -1.00 2.93
CA GLY A 100 -13.08 0.39 2.67
C GLY A 100 -12.07 0.94 3.68
N VAL A 101 -12.27 0.66 4.98
CA VAL A 101 -11.30 1.03 6.04
C VAL A 101 -9.93 0.42 5.78
N LEU A 102 -9.87 -0.87 5.43
CA LEU A 102 -8.60 -1.54 5.11
C LEU A 102 -7.91 -0.92 3.89
N LEU A 103 -8.66 -0.63 2.82
CA LEU A 103 -8.12 -0.01 1.61
C LEU A 103 -7.63 1.42 1.87
N GLY A 104 -8.36 2.19 2.67
CA GLY A 104 -7.96 3.54 3.05
C GLY A 104 -6.71 3.53 3.93
N LYS A 105 -6.68 2.65 4.92
CA LYS A 105 -5.52 2.42 5.78
C LYS A 105 -4.29 2.00 4.99
N LYS A 106 -4.44 1.09 4.02
CA LYS A 106 -3.37 0.73 3.08
C LYS A 106 -2.86 1.94 2.31
N THR A 107 -3.77 2.70 1.70
CA THR A 107 -3.41 3.80 0.80
C THR A 107 -2.66 4.91 1.53
N VAL A 108 -3.11 5.23 2.75
CA VAL A 108 -2.60 6.35 3.55
C VAL A 108 -1.38 5.95 4.38
N LEU A 109 -1.45 4.80 5.07
CA LEU A 109 -0.38 4.30 5.93
C LEU A 109 0.50 3.30 5.19
N ASN A 110 0.09 2.03 5.18
CA ASN A 110 0.74 0.94 4.46
C ASN A 110 -0.11 -0.34 4.56
N GLU A 111 0.21 -1.30 3.71
CA GLU A 111 -0.41 -2.62 3.63
C GLU A 111 -0.17 -3.49 4.87
N PHE A 112 0.96 -3.36 5.57
CA PHE A 112 1.23 -4.15 6.78
C PHE A 112 0.21 -3.86 7.89
N ILE A 113 -0.07 -2.58 8.16
CA ILE A 113 -1.05 -2.17 9.17
C ILE A 113 -2.45 -2.61 8.72
N ALA A 114 -2.78 -2.50 7.43
CA ALA A 114 -4.05 -3.01 6.91
C ALA A 114 -4.18 -4.54 7.06
N TYR A 115 -3.10 -5.31 6.88
CA TYR A 115 -3.10 -6.76 7.11
C TYR A 115 -3.28 -7.13 8.59
N LEU A 116 -2.74 -6.35 9.53
CA LEU A 116 -2.96 -6.58 10.96
C LEU A 116 -4.44 -6.40 11.34
N ASP A 117 -5.10 -5.39 10.78
CA ASP A 117 -6.54 -5.21 10.94
C ASP A 117 -7.32 -6.36 10.27
N LEU A 118 -6.96 -6.77 9.05
CA LEU A 118 -7.60 -7.90 8.35
C LEU A 118 -7.48 -9.19 9.17
N LYS A 119 -6.32 -9.45 9.77
CA LYS A 119 -6.12 -10.58 10.69
C LYS A 119 -7.09 -10.50 11.87
N THR A 120 -7.29 -9.31 12.44
CA THR A 120 -8.24 -9.11 13.53
C THR A 120 -9.68 -9.41 13.10
N PHE A 121 -10.09 -9.02 11.89
CA PHE A 121 -11.39 -9.41 11.32
C PHE A 121 -11.54 -10.93 11.16
N ILE A 122 -10.50 -11.61 10.67
CA ILE A 122 -10.49 -13.08 10.51
C ILE A 122 -10.57 -13.78 11.87
N ASP A 123 -9.82 -13.29 12.86
CA ASP A 123 -9.81 -13.87 14.20
C ASP A 123 -11.16 -13.68 14.90
N ASN A 124 -11.81 -12.53 14.74
CA ASN A 124 -13.16 -12.28 15.28
C ASN A 124 -14.21 -13.25 14.72
N ALA A 125 -14.14 -13.57 13.43
CA ALA A 125 -15.04 -14.57 12.82
C ALA A 125 -14.85 -15.97 13.44
N LYS A 126 -13.61 -16.36 13.75
CA LYS A 126 -13.31 -17.64 14.40
C LYS A 126 -13.80 -17.69 15.86
N VAL A 127 -13.67 -16.58 16.59
CA VAL A 127 -14.07 -16.46 18.00
C VAL A 127 -15.60 -16.49 18.16
N ILE A 128 -16.34 -15.83 17.27
CA ILE A 128 -17.82 -15.88 17.28
C ILE A 128 -18.32 -17.29 16.98
N THR A 129 -17.66 -18.00 16.07
CA THR A 129 -18.01 -19.39 15.72
C THR A 129 -17.75 -20.36 16.88
N SER A 130 -16.80 -20.05 17.78
CA SER A 130 -16.50 -20.87 18.96
C SER A 130 -17.31 -20.51 20.21
N GLY A 131 -18.28 -19.59 20.10
CA GLY A 131 -19.17 -19.19 21.21
C GLY A 131 -18.53 -18.23 22.23
N ALA A 132 -17.36 -17.66 21.92
CA ALA A 132 -16.68 -16.68 22.75
C ALA A 132 -16.99 -15.24 22.29
N GLN A 133 -16.91 -14.27 23.21
CA GLN A 133 -17.06 -12.85 22.86
C GLN A 133 -15.86 -12.38 22.03
N ALA A 134 -16.14 -11.85 20.83
CA ALA A 134 -15.13 -11.21 20.00
C ALA A 134 -14.47 -10.03 20.74
N ALA A 135 -13.18 -9.83 20.48
CA ALA A 135 -12.48 -8.65 20.97
C ALA A 135 -12.85 -7.44 20.10
N GLY A 136 -13.69 -6.56 20.65
CA GLY A 136 -14.09 -5.31 20.00
C GLY A 136 -15.38 -5.41 19.17
N SER A 137 -15.84 -4.26 18.69
CA SER A 137 -17.11 -4.07 17.97
C SER A 137 -16.99 -4.24 16.44
N LEU A 138 -15.93 -4.90 15.96
CA LEU A 138 -15.68 -5.04 14.53
C LEU A 138 -16.61 -6.10 13.91
N PRO A 139 -17.26 -5.82 12.77
CA PRO A 139 -18.14 -6.76 12.10
C PRO A 139 -17.38 -8.00 11.60
N THR A 140 -18.05 -9.14 11.53
CA THR A 140 -17.50 -10.34 10.87
C THR A 140 -17.55 -10.16 9.36
N LEU A 141 -16.42 -10.41 8.69
CA LEU A 141 -16.34 -10.43 7.23
C LEU A 141 -16.72 -11.81 6.70
N SER A 142 -17.35 -11.85 5.53
CA SER A 142 -17.54 -13.10 4.79
C SER A 142 -16.20 -13.63 4.24
N ASP A 143 -16.11 -14.96 4.04
CA ASP A 143 -14.92 -15.61 3.47
C ASP A 143 -14.53 -15.01 2.12
N ARG A 144 -15.54 -14.70 1.28
CA ARG A 144 -15.35 -14.01 0.01
C ARG A 144 -14.66 -12.66 0.22
N SER A 145 -15.16 -11.83 1.14
CA SER A 145 -14.58 -10.52 1.44
C SER A 145 -13.14 -10.62 1.95
N VAL A 146 -12.83 -11.64 2.76
CA VAL A 146 -11.46 -11.88 3.23
C VAL A 146 -10.52 -12.19 2.06
N VAL A 147 -10.93 -13.05 1.13
CA VAL A 147 -10.12 -13.37 -0.07
C VAL A 147 -9.93 -12.12 -0.93
N LEU A 148 -11.00 -11.40 -1.25
CA LEU A 148 -10.93 -10.18 -2.06
C LEU A 148 -10.05 -9.10 -1.42
N ALA A 149 -10.18 -8.89 -0.11
CA ALA A 149 -9.35 -7.97 0.64
C ALA A 149 -7.88 -8.40 0.61
N THR A 150 -7.59 -9.69 0.74
CA THR A 150 -6.22 -10.21 0.70
C THR A 150 -5.52 -9.84 -0.61
N TYR A 151 -6.20 -10.01 -1.75
CA TYR A 151 -5.68 -9.61 -3.07
C TYR A 151 -5.62 -8.09 -3.24
N ALA A 152 -6.66 -7.35 -2.85
CA ALA A 152 -6.70 -5.90 -2.99
C ALA A 152 -5.64 -5.20 -2.13
N LEU A 153 -5.30 -5.80 -0.97
CA LEU A 153 -4.24 -5.31 -0.08
C LEU A 153 -2.84 -5.70 -0.55
N CYS A 154 -2.68 -6.72 -1.40
CA CYS A 154 -1.39 -7.25 -1.82
C CYS A 154 -0.66 -6.28 -2.77
N GLY A 155 0.10 -5.33 -2.22
CA GLY A 155 0.99 -4.47 -2.98
C GLY A 155 1.30 -3.15 -2.27
N PHE A 156 2.48 -2.60 -2.55
CA PHE A 156 3.03 -1.40 -1.92
C PHE A 156 2.48 -0.08 -2.48
N ALA A 157 1.23 -0.06 -2.94
CA ALA A 157 0.60 1.15 -3.47
C ALA A 157 0.05 2.01 -2.31
N ASN A 158 0.93 2.80 -1.70
CA ASN A 158 0.61 3.72 -0.60
C ASN A 158 1.42 5.02 -0.73
N ILE A 159 1.00 6.08 -0.02
CA ILE A 159 1.62 7.41 -0.13
C ILE A 159 3.10 7.36 0.30
N GLY A 160 3.43 6.58 1.33
CA GLY A 160 4.82 6.38 1.79
C GLY A 160 5.71 5.76 0.72
N SER A 161 5.18 4.88 -0.13
CA SER A 161 5.92 4.22 -1.21
C SER A 161 6.36 5.19 -2.31
N ILE A 162 5.72 6.35 -2.47
CA ILE A 162 6.23 7.41 -3.36
C ILE A 162 7.57 7.91 -2.81
N GLY A 163 7.63 8.16 -1.50
CA GLY A 163 8.85 8.53 -0.81
C GLY A 163 9.94 7.45 -0.93
N ILE A 164 9.59 6.19 -0.70
CA ILE A 164 10.51 5.05 -0.83
C ILE A 164 11.09 4.97 -2.25
N GLN A 165 10.27 5.16 -3.28
CA GLN A 165 10.73 5.14 -4.68
C GLN A 165 11.70 6.29 -4.98
N ILE A 166 11.39 7.51 -4.52
CA ILE A 166 12.27 8.67 -4.72
C ILE A 166 13.59 8.49 -3.95
N GLY A 167 13.54 7.98 -2.72
CA GLY A 167 14.70 7.76 -1.86
C GLY A 167 15.56 6.56 -2.28
N GLY A 168 14.93 5.52 -2.82
CA GLY A 168 15.59 4.27 -3.23
C GLY A 168 16.14 4.30 -4.65
N MET A 169 15.34 4.76 -5.63
CA MET A 169 15.77 4.84 -7.03
C MET A 169 16.50 6.14 -7.36
N GLY A 170 16.27 7.22 -6.61
CA GLY A 170 16.95 8.51 -6.82
C GLY A 170 18.48 8.40 -6.82
N PRO A 171 19.12 7.69 -5.86
CA PRO A 171 20.56 7.46 -5.89
C PRO A 171 21.04 6.58 -7.04
N LEU A 172 20.20 5.66 -7.55
CA LEU A 172 20.53 4.77 -8.67
C LEU A 172 20.46 5.50 -10.03
N ALA A 173 19.58 6.48 -10.16
CA ALA A 173 19.45 7.31 -11.35
C ALA A 173 19.26 8.80 -10.99
N PRO A 174 20.33 9.50 -10.53
CA PRO A 174 20.24 10.86 -10.00
C PRO A 174 19.63 11.87 -10.99
N THR A 175 19.93 11.72 -12.28
CA THR A 175 19.41 12.56 -13.36
C THR A 175 17.92 12.37 -13.64
N ARG A 176 17.31 11.29 -13.14
CA ARG A 176 15.89 10.93 -13.33
C ARG A 176 15.05 11.11 -12.07
N LYS A 177 15.63 11.62 -10.96
CA LYS A 177 14.93 11.80 -9.68
C LYS A 177 13.67 12.66 -9.81
N SER A 178 13.71 13.71 -10.65
CA SER A 178 12.57 14.58 -10.92
C SER A 178 11.43 13.86 -11.64
N ASP A 179 11.74 12.99 -12.60
CA ASP A 179 10.75 12.18 -13.30
C ASP A 179 10.05 11.20 -12.35
N ILE A 180 10.83 10.53 -11.49
CA ILE A 180 10.31 9.59 -10.48
C ILE A 180 9.33 10.32 -9.54
N ALA A 181 9.71 11.50 -9.06
CA ALA A 181 8.85 12.30 -8.19
C ALA A 181 7.55 12.74 -8.90
N ARG A 182 7.65 13.21 -10.15
CA ARG A 182 6.50 13.65 -10.96
C ARG A 182 5.52 12.51 -11.27
N LEU A 183 6.02 11.29 -11.42
CA LEU A 183 5.18 10.11 -11.70
C LEU A 183 4.59 9.47 -10.45
N GLY A 184 5.07 9.79 -9.25
CA GLY A 184 4.73 9.12 -7.99
C GLY A 184 3.23 8.88 -7.77
N VAL A 185 2.39 9.93 -7.88
CA VAL A 185 0.94 9.80 -7.69
C VAL A 185 0.29 8.94 -8.77
N ARG A 186 0.73 9.07 -10.03
CA ARG A 186 0.23 8.25 -11.15
C ARG A 186 0.61 6.78 -10.97
N ALA A 187 1.84 6.53 -10.52
CA ALA A 187 2.34 5.19 -10.23
C ALA A 187 1.58 4.56 -9.05
N LEU A 188 1.27 5.33 -8.01
CA LEU A 188 0.45 4.88 -6.88
C LEU A 188 -0.94 4.44 -7.34
N ILE A 189 -1.63 5.28 -8.13
CA ILE A 189 -2.96 4.96 -8.65
C ILE A 189 -2.91 3.72 -9.55
N ALA A 190 -1.93 3.64 -10.46
CA ALA A 190 -1.76 2.48 -11.33
C ALA A 190 -1.47 1.19 -10.54
N GLY A 191 -0.62 1.26 -9.51
CA GLY A 191 -0.33 0.13 -8.62
C GLY A 191 -1.55 -0.29 -7.80
N ALA A 192 -2.34 0.65 -7.30
CA ALA A 192 -3.59 0.34 -6.59
C ALA A 192 -4.59 -0.37 -7.52
N LEU A 193 -4.78 0.14 -8.73
CA LEU A 193 -5.63 -0.48 -9.75
C LEU A 193 -5.15 -1.88 -10.13
N ALA A 194 -3.83 -2.12 -10.25
CA ALA A 194 -3.31 -3.46 -10.52
C ALA A 194 -3.70 -4.47 -9.42
N ASN A 195 -3.62 -4.08 -8.14
CA ASN A 195 -4.07 -4.93 -7.03
C ASN A 195 -5.58 -5.16 -7.08
N PHE A 196 -6.35 -4.14 -7.48
CA PHE A 196 -7.80 -4.25 -7.62
C PHE A 196 -8.20 -5.18 -8.77
N VAL A 197 -7.50 -5.15 -9.90
CA VAL A 197 -7.72 -6.12 -10.98
C VAL A 197 -7.45 -7.55 -10.48
N ASN A 198 -6.37 -7.77 -9.72
CA ASN A 198 -6.10 -9.10 -9.13
C ASN A 198 -7.22 -9.55 -8.18
N ALA A 199 -7.77 -8.62 -7.37
CA ALA A 199 -8.91 -8.91 -6.52
C ALA A 199 -10.17 -9.25 -7.32
N CYS A 200 -10.47 -8.50 -8.39
CA CYS A 200 -11.59 -8.81 -9.27
C CYS A 200 -11.45 -10.19 -9.93
N ILE A 201 -10.24 -10.55 -10.38
CA ILE A 201 -9.96 -11.87 -10.95
C ILE A 201 -10.20 -12.96 -9.90
N ALA A 202 -9.70 -12.78 -8.67
CA ALA A 202 -9.97 -13.71 -7.58
C ALA A 202 -11.49 -13.83 -7.31
N GLY A 203 -12.21 -12.72 -7.33
CA GLY A 203 -13.67 -12.67 -7.18
C GLY A 203 -14.45 -13.38 -8.28
N LEU A 204 -13.93 -13.43 -9.51
CA LEU A 204 -14.55 -14.19 -10.59
C LEU A 204 -14.39 -15.70 -10.42
N LEU A 205 -13.37 -16.14 -9.68
CA LEU A 205 -13.02 -17.55 -9.51
C LEU A 205 -13.60 -18.20 -8.25
N ILE A 206 -14.28 -17.43 -7.40
CA ILE A 206 -14.87 -17.89 -6.13
C ILE A 206 -16.34 -17.48 -6.01
#